data_AF-A0A8H4AW32-F1
#
_entry.id   AF-A0A8H4AW32-F1
#
_cell.length_a   1.000
_cell.length_b   1.000
_cell.length_c   1.000
_cell.angle_alpha   90.00
_cell.angle_beta   90.00
_cell.angle_gamma   90.00
#
_symmetry.space_group_name_H-M   'P 1'
#
loop_
_entity.id
_entity.type
_entity.pdbx_description
1 polymer ?
#
loop_
_entity_poly.entity_id
_entity_poly.type
_entity_poly.pdbx_seq_one_letter_code
_entity_poly.pdbx_strand_id
1 'polypeptide(L)'
;MNYVLIEVLQGILMERKHFWMDKQSVLIYNAGQKYPTCALLSEIMQEAFYQEPELLLKFDDFTSLEIKTVNWLYNVMSKLDLCRRLVEWGIGQLQNTYSTIRMLKVNF
;
A
#
# COMPACT_ATOMS: atom_id res chain seq x y z
N MET A 1 -12.46 20.75 14.04
CA MET A 1 -13.20 19.62 14.64
C MET A 1 -12.90 18.27 13.95
N ASN A 2 -12.61 18.22 12.64
CA ASN A 2 -12.30 16.95 11.93
C ASN A 2 -10.92 16.33 12.25
N TYR A 3 -9.90 17.12 12.59
CA TYR A 3 -8.54 16.62 12.79
C TYR A 3 -8.40 15.73 14.05
N VAL A 4 -9.06 16.10 15.16
CA VAL A 4 -9.02 15.34 16.42
C VAL A 4 -9.58 13.92 16.26
N LEU A 5 -10.68 13.77 15.51
CA LEU A 5 -11.25 12.45 15.25
C LEU A 5 -10.30 11.57 14.44
N ILE A 6 -9.63 12.15 13.43
CA ILE A 6 -8.69 11.42 12.58
C ILE A 6 -7.45 10.99 13.38
N GLU A 7 -6.93 11.83 14.28
CA GLU A 7 -5.83 11.47 15.18
C GLU A 7 -6.22 10.33 16.13
N VAL A 8 -7.41 10.38 16.74
CA VAL A 8 -7.90 9.31 17.63
C VAL A 8 -8.06 7.99 16.87
N LEU A 9 -8.62 8.02 15.67
CA LEU A 9 -8.79 6.82 14.85
C LEU A 9 -7.44 6.21 14.43
N GLN A 10 -6.45 7.05 14.10
CA GLN A 10 -5.08 6.58 13.83
C GLN A 10 -4.47 5.94 15.07
N GLY A 11 -4.63 6.53 16.26
CA GLY A 11 -4.18 5.96 17.52
C GLY A 11 -4.74 4.56 17.76
N ILE A 12 -6.06 4.39 17.62
CA ILE A 12 -6.74 3.10 17.77
C ILE A 12 -6.24 2.08 16.74
N LEU A 13 -6.02 2.52 15.49
CA LEU A 13 -5.48 1.66 14.45
C LEU A 13 -4.08 1.14 14.84
N MET A 14 -3.23 2.02 15.37
CA MET A 14 -1.87 1.68 15.80
C MET A 14 -1.83 0.74 17.00
N GLU A 15 -2.71 0.92 18.00
CA GLU A 15 -2.85 -0.01 19.13
C GLU A 15 -3.18 -1.44 18.66
N ARG A 16 -3.86 -1.55 17.52
CA ARG A 16 -4.32 -2.81 16.93
C ARG A 16 -3.46 -3.27 15.76
N LYS A 17 -2.22 -2.79 15.64
CA LYS A 17 -1.32 -3.08 14.50
C LYS A 17 -1.22 -4.56 14.11
N HIS A 18 -1.16 -5.44 15.11
CA HIS A 18 -1.04 -6.89 14.90
C HIS A 18 -2.22 -7.51 14.12
N PHE A 19 -3.39 -6.86 14.06
CA PHE A 19 -4.53 -7.35 13.31
C PHE A 19 -4.45 -7.10 11.81
N TRP A 20 -3.75 -6.03 11.39
CA TRP A 20 -3.75 -5.58 10.00
C TRP A 20 -2.38 -5.61 9.35
N MET A 21 -1.28 -5.67 10.12
CA MET A 21 0.08 -5.63 9.58
C MET A 21 0.34 -6.71 8.52
N ASP A 22 -0.14 -7.94 8.70
CA ASP A 22 0.16 -8.99 7.73
C ASP A 22 -0.78 -8.98 6.51
N LYS A 23 -1.93 -8.30 6.62
CA LYS A 23 -3.03 -8.41 5.64
C LYS A 23 -3.33 -7.14 4.85
N GLN A 24 -3.09 -5.98 5.43
CA GLN A 24 -3.55 -4.67 4.93
C GLN A 24 -2.48 -3.58 5.04
N SER A 25 -1.22 -3.96 5.21
CA SER A 25 -0.10 -3.02 5.37
C SER A 25 0.05 -2.10 4.17
N VAL A 26 -0.08 -2.63 2.95
CA VAL A 26 0.04 -1.80 1.74
C VAL A 26 -1.15 -0.85 1.63
N LEU A 27 -2.35 -1.30 1.94
CA LEU A 27 -3.54 -0.45 1.96
C LEU A 27 -3.42 0.70 2.96
N ILE A 28 -2.94 0.42 4.17
CA ILE A 28 -2.74 1.43 5.22
C ILE A 28 -1.63 2.41 4.85
N TYR A 29 -0.53 1.91 4.28
CA TYR A 29 0.53 2.75 3.76
C TYR A 29 0.05 3.69 2.65
N ASN A 30 -0.67 3.15 1.66
CA ASN A 30 -1.26 3.95 0.59
C ASN A 30 -2.24 5.00 1.13
N ALA A 31 -3.03 4.66 2.15
CA ALA A 31 -3.91 5.63 2.80
C ALA A 31 -3.12 6.77 3.46
N GLY A 32 -2.01 6.45 4.12
CA GLY A 32 -1.08 7.45 4.67
C GLY A 32 -0.48 8.37 3.60
N GLN A 33 -0.12 7.84 2.43
CA GLN A 33 0.38 8.63 1.31
C GLN A 33 -0.71 9.52 0.68
N LYS A 34 -1.94 9.01 0.58
CA LYS A 34 -3.05 9.68 -0.12
C LYS A 34 -3.71 10.77 0.71
N TYR A 35 -3.77 10.60 2.03
CA TYR A 35 -4.50 11.50 2.93
C TYR A 35 -3.52 12.20 3.88
N PRO A 36 -3.21 13.50 3.68
CA PRO A 36 -2.25 14.23 4.53
C PRO A 36 -2.64 14.29 6.02
N THR A 37 -3.94 14.14 6.32
CA THR A 37 -4.47 14.05 7.68
C THR A 37 -4.04 12.75 8.40
N CYS A 38 -3.57 11.75 7.66
CA CYS A 38 -3.09 10.46 8.16
C CYS A 38 -1.56 10.42 8.33
N ALA A 39 -0.94 11.56 8.66
CA ALA A 39 0.51 11.73 8.70
C ALA A 39 1.21 10.71 9.62
N LEU A 40 0.64 10.43 10.80
CA LEU A 40 1.23 9.46 11.76
C LEU A 40 1.34 8.05 11.15
N LEU A 41 0.29 7.57 10.49
CA LEU A 41 0.32 6.27 9.81
C LEU A 41 1.32 6.27 8.66
N SER A 42 1.37 7.36 7.90
CA SER A 42 2.31 7.53 6.78
C SER A 42 3.76 7.45 7.25
N GLU A 43 4.12 8.20 8.30
CA GLU A 43 5.46 8.27 8.85
C GLU A 43 5.93 6.92 9.39
N ILE A 44 5.11 6.25 10.21
CA ILE A 44 5.48 4.96 10.82
C ILE A 44 5.67 3.89 9.74
N MET A 45 4.77 3.83 8.77
CA MET A 45 4.84 2.84 7.71
C MET A 45 6.01 3.14 6.75
N GLN A 46 6.28 4.41 6.45
CA GLN A 46 7.48 4.80 5.72
C GLN A 46 8.72 4.33 6.47
N GLU A 47 8.88 4.68 7.75
CA GLU A 47 10.04 4.30 8.53
C GLU A 47 10.26 2.79 8.54
N ALA A 48 9.20 2.01 8.79
CA ALA A 48 9.26 0.54 8.75
C ALA A 48 9.71 -0.01 7.39
N PHE A 49 9.22 0.56 6.28
CA PHE A 49 9.58 0.10 4.94
C PHE A 49 10.94 0.61 4.46
N TYR A 50 11.39 1.78 4.90
CA TYR A 50 12.75 2.26 4.61
C TYR A 50 13.81 1.44 5.35
N GLN A 51 13.50 0.97 6.57
CA GLN A 51 14.39 0.09 7.33
C GLN A 51 14.44 -1.32 6.74
N GLU A 52 13.28 -1.88 6.38
CA GLU A 52 13.18 -3.24 5.82
C GLU A 52 12.26 -3.29 4.59
N PRO A 53 12.73 -2.83 3.41
CA PRO A 53 11.90 -2.79 2.19
C PRO A 53 11.48 -4.18 1.71
N GLU A 54 12.24 -5.20 2.12
CA GLU A 54 11.95 -6.64 1.96
C GLU A 54 10.55 -7.03 2.46
N LEU A 55 10.06 -6.36 3.51
CA LEU A 55 8.78 -6.68 4.14
C LEU A 55 7.61 -6.47 3.20
N LEU A 56 7.70 -5.45 2.33
CA LEU A 56 6.67 -5.19 1.33
C LEU A 56 6.44 -6.41 0.42
N LEU A 57 7.50 -7.15 0.11
CA LEU A 57 7.41 -8.34 -0.72
C LEU A 57 6.61 -9.47 -0.04
N LYS A 58 6.42 -9.44 1.28
CA LYS A 58 5.71 -10.49 2.03
C LYS A 58 4.21 -10.25 2.16
N PHE A 59 3.73 -9.03 1.91
CA PHE A 59 2.31 -8.71 2.15
C PHE A 59 1.39 -9.21 1.04
N ASP A 60 0.23 -9.72 1.44
CA ASP A 60 -0.77 -10.24 0.52
C ASP A 60 -1.31 -9.16 -0.43
N ASP A 61 -1.38 -7.91 0.03
CA ASP A 61 -1.94 -6.77 -0.68
C ASP A 61 -0.92 -5.99 -1.54
N PHE A 62 0.26 -6.57 -1.81
CA PHE A 62 1.34 -5.97 -2.62
C PHE A 62 0.88 -5.41 -3.97
N THR A 63 -0.04 -6.08 -4.66
CA THR A 63 -0.56 -5.64 -5.97
C THR A 63 -1.27 -4.29 -5.90
N SER A 64 -1.62 -3.80 -4.71
CA SER A 64 -2.25 -2.50 -4.48
C SER A 64 -1.26 -1.34 -4.37
N LEU A 65 0.06 -1.58 -4.36
CA LEU A 65 1.07 -0.52 -4.24
C LEU A 65 0.92 0.53 -5.35
N GLU A 66 1.10 1.79 -4.98
CA GLU A 66 1.19 2.87 -5.96
C GLU A 66 2.47 2.77 -6.80
N ILE A 67 2.38 3.16 -8.07
CA ILE A 67 3.50 3.09 -9.03
C ILE A 67 4.76 3.81 -8.53
N LYS A 68 4.60 4.92 -7.78
CA LYS A 68 5.73 5.66 -7.20
C LYS A 68 6.52 4.81 -6.21
N THR A 69 5.84 4.04 -5.36
CA THR A 69 6.46 3.15 -4.38
C THR A 69 7.10 1.95 -5.05
N VAL A 70 6.48 1.42 -6.12
CA VAL A 70 7.07 0.36 -6.94
C VAL A 70 8.37 0.80 -7.61
N ASN A 71 8.38 2.02 -8.18
CA ASN A 71 9.59 2.60 -8.76
C ASN A 71 10.70 2.81 -7.70
N TRP A 72 10.32 3.25 -6.51
CA TRP A 72 11.26 3.36 -5.40
C TRP A 72 11.85 1.99 -5.04
N LEU A 73 11.03 0.96 -4.84
CA LEU A 73 11.46 -0.41 -4.56
C LEU A 73 12.45 -0.94 -5.61
N TYR A 74 12.17 -0.69 -6.90
CA TYR A 74 13.06 -1.08 -7.99
C TYR A 74 14.45 -0.43 -7.89
N ASN A 75 14.54 0.81 -7.41
CA ASN A 75 15.81 1.51 -7.27
C ASN A 75 16.60 1.09 -6.04
N VAL A 76 15.93 0.65 -4.96
CA VAL A 76 16.59 0.32 -3.69
C VAL A 76 16.86 -1.17 -3.51
N MET A 77 16.27 -2.04 -4.32
CA MET A 77 16.42 -3.50 -4.21
C MET A 77 16.70 -4.16 -5.56
N SER A 78 17.88 -4.77 -5.71
CA SER A 78 18.22 -5.65 -6.83
C SER A 78 18.08 -7.13 -6.45
N LYS A 79 16.84 -7.61 -6.33
CA LYS A 79 16.56 -9.01 -5.97
C LYS A 79 15.65 -9.70 -6.99
N LEU A 80 15.96 -10.96 -7.30
CA LEU A 80 15.12 -11.85 -8.11
C LEU A 80 13.69 -11.94 -7.56
N ASP A 81 13.54 -11.92 -6.23
CA ASP A 81 12.24 -11.92 -5.57
C ASP A 81 11.41 -10.66 -5.87
N LEU A 82 12.05 -9.50 -6.04
CA LEU A 82 11.37 -8.29 -6.48
C LEU A 82 10.84 -8.47 -7.90
N CYS A 83 11.63 -9.03 -8.83
CA CYS A 83 11.19 -9.25 -10.21
C CYS A 83 9.90 -10.08 -10.28
N ARG A 84 9.80 -11.16 -9.48
CA ARG A 84 8.57 -11.96 -9.40
C ARG A 84 7.39 -11.11 -8.93
N ARG A 85 7.58 -10.34 -7.85
CA ARG A 85 6.50 -9.52 -7.27
C ARG A 85 6.09 -8.38 -8.19
N LEU A 86 7.02 -7.81 -8.96
CA LEU A 86 6.72 -6.80 -9.99
C LEU A 86 5.85 -7.37 -11.11
N VAL A 87 6.09 -8.61 -11.54
CA VAL A 87 5.24 -9.29 -12.53
C VAL A 87 3.84 -9.51 -11.96
N GLU A 88 3.73 -10.01 -10.72
CA GLU A 88 2.44 -10.19 -10.03
C GLU A 88 1.67 -8.86 -9.89
N TRP A 89 2.37 -7.78 -9.53
CA TRP A 89 1.81 -6.42 -9.48
C TRP A 89 1.32 -5.96 -10.84
N GLY A 90 2.13 -6.10 -11.90
CA GLY A 90 1.75 -5.72 -13.26
C GLY A 90 0.50 -6.45 -13.75
N ILE A 91 0.39 -7.75 -13.46
CA ILE A 91 -0.83 -8.53 -13.75
C ILE A 91 -2.03 -7.97 -12.98
N GLY A 92 -1.88 -7.68 -11.69
CA GLY A 92 -2.95 -7.09 -10.87
C GLY A 92 -3.45 -5.74 -11.40
N GLN A 93 -2.52 -4.87 -11.85
CA GLN A 93 -2.88 -3.58 -12.44
C GLN A 93 -3.67 -3.75 -13.75
N LEU A 94 -3.28 -4.71 -14.59
CA LEU A 94 -4.00 -5.02 -15.83
C LEU A 94 -5.41 -5.53 -15.52
N GLN A 95 -5.57 -6.45 -14.57
CA GLN A 95 -6.87 -6.98 -14.17
C GLN A 95 -7.82 -5.89 -13.65
N ASN A 96 -7.32 -4.96 -12.83
CA ASN A 96 -8.09 -3.82 -12.36
C ASN A 96 -8.52 -2.90 -13.51
N THR A 97 -7.62 -2.65 -14.46
CA THR A 97 -7.90 -1.86 -15.66
C THR A 97 -8.99 -2.51 -16.51
N TYR A 98 -8.88 -3.82 -16.77
CA TYR A 98 -9.90 -4.57 -17.53
C TYR A 98 -11.26 -4.56 -16.83
N SER A 99 -11.29 -4.76 -15.52
CA SER A 99 -12.51 -4.73 -14.72
C SER A 99 -13.19 -3.36 -14.78
N THR A 100 -12.41 -2.29 -14.71
CA THR A 100 -12.90 -0.91 -14.83
C THR A 100 -13.49 -0.64 -16.21
N ILE A 101 -12.78 -1.01 -17.28
CA ILE A 101 -13.27 -0.86 -18.67
C ILE A 101 -14.56 -1.67 -18.87
N ARG A 102 -14.63 -2.89 -18.34
CA ARG A 102 -15.82 -3.74 -18.43
C ARG A 102 -17.02 -3.09 -17.73
N MET A 103 -16.84 -2.54 -16.53
CA MET A 103 -17.92 -1.83 -15.81
C MET A 103 -18.42 -0.62 -16.60
N LEU A 104 -17.52 0.16 -17.20
CA LEU A 104 -17.91 1.30 -18.03
C LEU A 104 -18.73 0.87 -19.25
N LYS A 105 -18.37 -0.25 -19.91
CA LYS A 105 -19.10 -0.77 -21.06
C LYS A 105 -20.50 -1.34 -20.75
N VAL A 106 -20.78 -1.70 -19.50
CA VAL A 106 -22.10 -2.24 -19.09
C VAL A 106 -23.08 -1.11 -18.72
N ASN A 107 -22.57 0.12 -18.50
CA ASN A 107 -23.37 1.28 -18.13
C ASN A 107 -23.69 2.22 -19.32
N PHE A 108 -23.50 1.76 -20.56
CA PHE A 108 -23.95 2.39 -21.80
C PHE A 108 -24.85 1.42 -22.56
#